data_AF-A0A9X0YQM7-F1
#
_entry.id   AF-A0A9X0YQM7-F1
#
_cell.length_a   1.000
_cell.length_b   1.000
_cell.length_c   1.000
_cell.angle_alpha   90.00
_cell.angle_beta   90.00
_cell.angle_gamma   90.00
#
_symmetry.space_group_name_H-M   'P 1'
#
loop_
_entity.id
_entity.type
_entity.pdbx_description
1 polymer ?
#
loop_
_entity_poly.entity_id
_entity_poly.type
_entity_poly.pdbx_seq_one_letter_code
_entity_poly.pdbx_strand_id
1 'polypeptide(L)'
;MRQLLVSFVLAIIISIGVSPQTALAIEADEPEFEAFLEAIGWEAEDYIDYLESKEWNLEYFWSADELGTPLSEESIQPVLEDFNLSREELNELLIEYGDITEGQDVLEAEWILFSEELYDYVDTYINGWEGTPIDDDNLQEVLDYYEFESAEALEAFLNEQGESIDDYEFIEDLDFIIDIYSTEDFEYYDDDMDFYEDDFSELYSFSTGSTFADSLIVLAPLIFEILFFNN
;
A
#
# COMPACT_ATOMS: atom_id res chain seq x y z
N MET A 1 23.12 -33.96 -46.15
CA MET A 1 21.84 -33.24 -46.37
C MET A 1 20.86 -33.43 -45.21
N ARG A 2 20.58 -34.66 -44.73
CA ARG A 2 19.64 -34.91 -43.62
C ARG A 2 20.06 -34.30 -42.27
N GLN A 3 21.35 -34.33 -41.93
CA GLN A 3 21.88 -33.75 -40.68
C GLN A 3 21.92 -32.21 -40.71
N LEU A 4 22.14 -31.61 -41.88
CA LEU A 4 22.12 -30.15 -42.06
C LEU A 4 20.71 -29.57 -41.95
N LEU A 5 19.68 -30.33 -42.37
CA LEU A 5 18.28 -29.91 -42.23
C LEU A 5 17.79 -29.96 -40.77
N VAL A 6 18.23 -30.95 -39.98
CA VAL A 6 17.87 -31.05 -38.56
C VAL A 6 18.52 -29.93 -37.74
N SER A 7 19.78 -29.60 -38.01
CA SER A 7 20.46 -28.46 -37.35
C SER A 7 19.86 -27.10 -37.73
N PHE A 8 19.32 -26.95 -38.95
CA PHE A 8 18.70 -25.70 -39.38
C PHE A 8 17.33 -25.48 -38.74
N VAL A 9 16.53 -26.55 -38.58
CA VAL A 9 15.24 -26.48 -37.88
C VAL A 9 15.42 -26.20 -36.38
N LEU A 10 16.44 -26.80 -35.74
CA LEU A 10 16.73 -26.54 -34.32
C LEU A 10 17.17 -25.08 -34.07
N ALA A 11 17.96 -24.50 -34.98
CA ALA A 11 18.39 -23.11 -34.87
C ALA A 11 17.24 -22.09 -35.05
N ILE A 12 16.24 -22.41 -35.87
CA ILE A 12 15.05 -21.58 -36.07
C ILE A 12 14.14 -21.61 -34.82
N ILE A 13 14.01 -22.76 -34.16
CA ILE A 13 13.20 -22.88 -32.93
C ILE A 13 13.84 -22.09 -31.77
N ILE A 14 15.18 -22.11 -31.67
CA ILE A 14 15.90 -21.34 -30.64
C ILE A 14 15.80 -19.82 -30.88
N SER A 15 15.67 -19.37 -32.13
CA SER A 15 15.57 -17.94 -32.46
C SER A 15 14.16 -17.36 -32.35
N ILE A 16 13.13 -18.18 -32.12
CA ILE A 16 11.75 -17.74 -31.87
C ILE A 16 11.44 -17.69 -30.36
N GLY A 17 12.27 -18.32 -29.52
CA GLY A 17 12.02 -18.45 -28.07
C GLY A 17 12.68 -17.42 -27.16
N VAL A 18 13.29 -16.36 -27.70
CA VAL A 18 13.90 -15.28 -26.90
C VAL A 18 13.25 -13.97 -27.30
N SER A 19 11.95 -13.84 -27.00
CA SER A 19 11.39 -12.51 -26.84
C SER A 19 11.81 -12.07 -25.44
N PRO A 20 12.62 -11.02 -25.29
CA PRO A 20 12.81 -10.44 -23.97
C PRO A 20 11.42 -9.99 -23.50
N GLN A 21 10.88 -10.64 -22.47
CA GLN A 21 9.91 -10.01 -21.59
C GLN A 21 10.69 -8.99 -20.78
N THR A 22 11.16 -7.93 -21.43
CA THR A 22 11.55 -6.74 -20.72
C THR A 22 10.24 -6.16 -20.23
N ALA A 23 9.98 -6.29 -18.93
CA ALA A 23 9.16 -5.32 -18.24
C ALA A 23 9.80 -3.96 -18.58
N LEU A 24 9.17 -3.21 -19.47
CA LEU A 24 9.55 -1.85 -19.78
C LEU A 24 8.52 -0.99 -19.07
N ALA A 25 8.97 0.07 -18.41
CA ALA A 25 8.07 1.09 -17.89
C ALA A 25 7.25 1.67 -19.05
N ILE A 26 6.02 2.08 -18.76
CA ILE A 26 5.11 2.59 -19.77
C ILE A 26 5.67 3.87 -20.43
N GLU A 27 5.67 3.92 -21.76
CA GLU A 27 6.10 5.10 -22.52
C GLU A 27 4.90 5.97 -22.96
N ALA A 28 5.09 7.27 -23.06
CA ALA A 28 4.03 8.24 -23.34
C ALA A 28 3.42 8.14 -24.75
N ASP A 29 4.05 7.40 -25.68
CA ASP A 29 3.55 7.12 -27.04
C ASP A 29 2.99 5.71 -27.21
N GLU A 30 2.78 4.97 -26.10
CA GLU A 30 2.15 3.65 -26.14
C GLU A 30 0.62 3.74 -26.32
N PRO A 31 0.02 2.86 -27.15
CA PRO A 31 -1.42 2.84 -27.37
C PRO A 31 -2.25 2.60 -26.09
N GLU A 32 -1.69 1.88 -25.12
CA GLU A 32 -2.35 1.57 -23.85
C GLU A 32 -2.48 2.81 -22.97
N PHE A 33 -1.44 3.66 -22.93
CA PHE A 33 -1.50 4.96 -22.26
C PHE A 33 -2.52 5.90 -22.92
N GLU A 34 -2.53 5.99 -24.26
CA GLU A 34 -3.51 6.81 -24.98
C GLU A 34 -4.96 6.35 -24.70
N ALA A 35 -5.19 5.03 -24.67
CA ALA A 35 -6.51 4.46 -24.39
C ALA A 35 -6.96 4.72 -22.95
N PHE A 36 -6.04 4.62 -21.99
CA PHE A 36 -6.28 4.97 -20.59
C PHE A 36 -6.69 6.44 -20.44
N LEU A 37 -5.91 7.36 -21.04
CA LEU A 37 -6.20 8.80 -21.00
C LEU A 37 -7.56 9.15 -21.62
N GLU A 38 -7.93 8.52 -22.73
CA GLU A 38 -9.26 8.68 -23.34
C GLU A 38 -10.37 8.22 -22.37
N ALA A 39 -10.15 7.14 -21.63
CA ALA A 39 -11.13 6.59 -20.69
C ALA A 39 -11.41 7.55 -19.51
N ILE A 40 -10.37 8.19 -18.98
CA ILE A 40 -10.49 9.15 -17.87
C ILE A 40 -10.73 10.59 -18.34
N GLY A 41 -10.67 10.85 -19.64
CA GLY A 41 -10.90 12.17 -20.24
C GLY A 41 -9.77 13.17 -20.00
N TRP A 42 -8.52 12.70 -19.90
CA TRP A 42 -7.34 13.54 -19.71
C TRP A 42 -6.53 13.70 -20.99
N GLU A 43 -5.88 14.86 -21.13
CA GLU A 43 -4.89 15.09 -22.17
C GLU A 43 -3.51 14.64 -21.67
N ALA A 44 -2.69 14.07 -22.55
CA ALA A 44 -1.40 13.48 -22.16
C ALA A 44 -0.43 14.50 -21.54
N GLU A 45 -0.38 15.73 -22.06
CA GLU A 45 0.48 16.79 -21.53
C GLU A 45 0.05 17.19 -20.11
N ASP A 46 -1.26 17.38 -19.88
CA ASP A 46 -1.78 17.72 -18.56
C ASP A 46 -1.56 16.58 -17.53
N TYR A 47 -1.66 15.32 -17.97
CA TYR A 47 -1.42 14.15 -17.11
C TYR A 47 0.06 14.03 -16.70
N ILE A 48 0.97 14.25 -17.65
CA ILE A 48 2.41 14.25 -17.37
C ILE A 48 2.78 15.42 -16.45
N ASP A 49 2.24 16.61 -16.72
CA ASP A 49 2.43 17.80 -15.87
C ASP A 49 1.92 17.54 -14.44
N TYR A 50 0.81 16.81 -14.29
CA TYR A 50 0.30 16.39 -12.99
C TYR A 50 1.30 15.50 -12.25
N LEU A 51 1.78 14.42 -12.88
CA LEU A 51 2.77 13.52 -12.25
C LEU A 51 4.04 14.29 -11.86
N GLU A 52 4.55 15.14 -12.76
CA GLU A 52 5.75 15.94 -12.47
C GLU A 52 5.53 16.93 -11.32
N SER A 53 4.31 17.46 -11.16
CA SER A 53 3.96 18.34 -10.02
C SER A 53 4.00 17.63 -8.68
N LYS A 54 3.90 16.30 -8.69
CA LYS A 54 4.03 15.42 -7.53
C LYS A 54 5.45 14.87 -7.36
N GLU A 55 6.40 15.27 -8.21
CA GLU A 55 7.74 14.69 -8.31
C GLU A 55 7.77 13.22 -8.80
N TRP A 56 6.68 12.78 -9.45
CA TRP A 56 6.58 11.48 -10.11
C TRP A 56 6.83 11.58 -11.61
N ASN A 57 7.20 10.46 -12.22
CA ASN A 57 7.37 10.34 -13.65
C ASN A 57 6.72 9.05 -14.14
N LEU A 58 6.29 9.05 -15.40
CA LEU A 58 5.70 7.89 -16.04
C LEU A 58 6.61 6.65 -15.99
N GLU A 59 7.93 6.84 -15.95
CA GLU A 59 8.91 5.74 -15.84
C GLU A 59 8.84 4.95 -14.52
N TYR A 60 8.12 5.45 -13.51
CA TYR A 60 7.90 4.73 -12.24
C TYR A 60 6.77 3.70 -12.32
N PHE A 61 6.00 3.68 -13.40
CA PHE A 61 4.87 2.76 -13.59
C PHE A 61 5.22 1.69 -14.61
N TRP A 62 4.94 0.43 -14.29
CA TRP A 62 5.24 -0.71 -15.15
C TRP A 62 4.19 -0.93 -16.25
N SER A 63 2.97 -0.43 -16.06
CA SER A 63 1.88 -0.60 -17.01
C SER A 63 0.80 0.48 -16.86
N ALA A 64 -0.09 0.58 -17.85
CA ALA A 64 -1.22 1.52 -17.81
C ALA A 64 -2.22 1.19 -16.71
N ASP A 65 -2.26 -0.06 -16.24
CA ASP A 65 -3.17 -0.51 -15.18
C ASP A 65 -2.74 0.00 -13.79
N GLU A 66 -1.49 0.47 -13.64
CA GLU A 66 -0.99 1.12 -12.41
C GLU A 66 -1.28 2.63 -12.39
N LEU A 67 -1.84 3.18 -13.47
CA LEU A 67 -2.21 4.58 -13.58
C LEU A 67 -3.65 4.78 -13.10
N GLY A 68 -3.95 5.97 -12.55
CA GLY A 68 -5.28 6.32 -12.10
C GLY A 68 -5.67 7.76 -12.42
N THR A 69 -6.87 8.16 -12.03
CA THR A 69 -7.38 9.49 -12.30
C THR A 69 -6.72 10.51 -11.37
N PRO A 70 -6.06 11.56 -11.90
CA PRO A 70 -5.38 12.55 -11.05
C PRO A 70 -6.30 13.22 -10.03
N LEU A 71 -5.77 13.59 -8.88
CA LEU A 71 -6.50 14.32 -7.85
C LEU A 71 -6.87 15.74 -8.32
N SER A 72 -8.17 16.05 -8.26
CA SER A 72 -8.75 17.33 -8.63
C SER A 72 -10.02 17.58 -7.82
N GLU A 73 -10.55 18.80 -7.86
CA GLU A 73 -11.83 19.09 -7.20
C GLU A 73 -12.99 18.21 -7.71
N GLU A 74 -12.93 17.76 -8.97
CA GLU A 74 -13.96 16.89 -9.56
C GLU A 74 -13.73 15.43 -9.16
N SER A 75 -12.50 14.93 -9.29
CA SER A 75 -12.20 13.51 -9.07
C SER A 75 -12.30 13.08 -7.61
N ILE A 76 -12.23 14.00 -6.64
CA ILE A 76 -12.46 13.65 -5.23
C ILE A 76 -13.95 13.66 -4.83
N GLN A 77 -14.87 14.14 -5.67
CA GLN A 77 -16.29 14.21 -5.30
C GLN A 77 -16.89 12.85 -4.94
N PRO A 78 -16.60 11.74 -5.64
CA PRO A 78 -17.09 10.42 -5.24
C PRO A 78 -16.74 10.07 -3.79
N VAL A 79 -15.50 10.30 -3.37
CA VAL A 79 -15.06 10.07 -1.98
C VAL A 79 -15.86 10.92 -1.00
N LEU A 80 -16.03 12.22 -1.29
CA LEU A 80 -16.81 13.11 -0.43
C LEU A 80 -18.29 12.69 -0.34
N GLU A 81 -18.89 12.28 -1.45
CA GLU A 81 -20.29 11.91 -1.54
C GLU A 81 -20.58 10.54 -0.90
N ASP A 82 -19.81 9.51 -1.25
CA ASP A 82 -20.04 8.13 -0.82
C ASP A 82 -19.77 7.93 0.67
N PHE A 83 -18.73 8.60 1.20
CA PHE A 83 -18.40 8.58 2.63
C PHE A 83 -19.07 9.71 3.43
N ASN A 84 -19.84 10.58 2.76
CA ASN A 84 -20.53 11.73 3.37
C ASN A 84 -19.55 12.61 4.19
N LEU A 85 -18.42 12.95 3.59
CA LEU A 85 -17.39 13.81 4.16
C LEU A 85 -17.46 15.21 3.54
N SER A 86 -17.22 16.23 4.36
CA SER A 86 -16.76 17.51 3.85
C SER A 86 -15.27 17.46 3.49
N ARG A 87 -14.80 18.43 2.71
CA ARG A 87 -13.38 18.60 2.39
C ARG A 87 -12.50 18.70 3.64
N GLU A 88 -12.99 19.37 4.67
CA GLU A 88 -12.28 19.53 5.95
C GLU A 88 -12.19 18.20 6.69
N GLU A 89 -13.29 17.44 6.77
CA GLU A 89 -13.30 16.11 7.41
C GLU A 89 -12.42 15.09 6.66
N LEU A 90 -12.40 15.14 5.32
CA LEU A 90 -11.47 14.31 4.54
C LEU A 90 -10.00 14.64 4.87
N ASN A 91 -9.64 15.94 4.90
CA ASN A 91 -8.28 16.33 5.26
C ASN A 91 -7.94 15.93 6.71
N GLU A 92 -8.87 16.09 7.65
CA GLU A 92 -8.68 15.66 9.05
C GLU A 92 -8.42 14.15 9.16
N LEU A 93 -9.17 13.34 8.41
CA LEU A 93 -8.98 11.89 8.36
C LEU A 93 -7.58 11.52 7.85
N LEU A 94 -7.16 12.10 6.72
CA LEU A 94 -5.83 11.84 6.15
C LEU A 94 -4.69 12.34 7.04
N ILE A 95 -4.91 13.39 7.84
CA ILE A 95 -3.95 13.84 8.87
C ILE A 95 -3.84 12.82 10.01
N GLU A 96 -4.98 12.25 10.45
CA GLU A 96 -5.02 11.26 11.52
C GLU A 96 -4.21 10.00 11.16
N TYR A 97 -4.28 9.57 9.90
CA TYR A 97 -3.56 8.40 9.39
C TYR A 97 -2.16 8.71 8.86
N GLY A 98 -1.80 10.00 8.76
CA GLY A 98 -0.46 10.47 8.44
C GLY A 98 -0.16 10.59 6.94
N ASP A 99 -1.17 10.51 6.08
CA ASP A 99 -1.01 10.64 4.63
C ASP A 99 -0.72 12.07 4.19
N ILE A 100 -1.24 13.05 4.94
CA ILE A 100 -0.96 14.48 4.74
C ILE A 100 -0.65 15.18 6.07
N THR A 101 -0.04 16.36 6.00
CA THR A 101 0.32 17.16 7.18
C THR A 101 -0.74 18.19 7.58
N GLU A 102 -0.72 18.65 8.83
CA GLU A 102 -1.63 19.71 9.29
C GLU A 102 -1.56 20.95 8.39
N GLY A 103 -2.72 21.35 7.85
CA GLY A 103 -2.86 22.51 6.98
C GLY A 103 -2.56 22.25 5.50
N GLN A 104 -2.19 21.02 5.14
CA GLN A 104 -2.14 20.54 3.76
C GLN A 104 -3.55 20.16 3.30
N ASP A 105 -3.79 20.34 2.01
CA ASP A 105 -5.03 19.93 1.38
C ASP A 105 -4.83 18.60 0.64
N VAL A 106 -5.86 17.73 0.55
CA VAL A 106 -5.71 16.41 -0.11
C VAL A 106 -5.26 16.51 -1.58
N LEU A 107 -5.54 17.60 -2.31
CA LEU A 107 -5.00 17.75 -3.68
C LEU A 107 -3.47 17.94 -3.67
N GLU A 108 -2.88 18.27 -2.53
CA GLU A 108 -1.45 18.46 -2.34
C GLU A 108 -0.77 17.21 -1.75
N ALA A 109 -1.50 16.10 -1.57
CA ALA A 109 -0.92 14.85 -1.05
C ALA A 109 0.30 14.40 -1.88
N GLU A 110 1.36 13.97 -1.21
CA GLU A 110 2.63 13.56 -1.86
C GLU A 110 2.59 12.09 -2.29
N TRP A 111 1.92 11.25 -1.49
CA TRP A 111 1.89 9.79 -1.64
C TRP A 111 0.56 9.23 -2.15
N ILE A 112 -0.45 10.08 -2.29
CA ILE A 112 -1.74 9.72 -2.90
C ILE A 112 -1.80 10.46 -4.24
N LEU A 113 -1.66 9.69 -5.32
CA LEU A 113 -1.57 10.24 -6.67
C LEU A 113 -2.90 10.19 -7.38
N PHE A 114 -3.73 9.20 -7.09
CA PHE A 114 -4.94 8.96 -7.85
C PHE A 114 -6.18 8.96 -6.96
N SER A 115 -7.33 9.31 -7.55
CA SER A 115 -8.60 9.37 -6.82
C SER A 115 -9.09 7.99 -6.37
N GLU A 116 -8.72 6.95 -7.10
CA GLU A 116 -8.98 5.55 -6.82
C GLU A 116 -8.21 5.12 -5.56
N GLU A 117 -6.92 5.44 -5.48
CA GLU A 117 -6.10 5.22 -4.27
C GLU A 117 -6.68 5.97 -3.06
N LEU A 118 -7.08 7.23 -3.25
CA LEU A 118 -7.73 8.02 -2.20
C LEU A 118 -9.01 7.35 -1.70
N TYR A 119 -9.84 6.85 -2.63
CA TYR A 119 -11.08 6.18 -2.29
C TYR A 119 -10.79 4.93 -1.45
N ASP A 120 -9.86 4.08 -1.88
CA ASP A 120 -9.52 2.84 -1.20
C ASP A 120 -8.95 3.10 0.20
N TYR A 121 -8.12 4.13 0.36
CA TYR A 121 -7.57 4.52 1.66
C TYR A 121 -8.69 4.99 2.59
N VAL A 122 -9.57 5.87 2.13
CA VAL A 122 -10.69 6.41 2.92
C VAL A 122 -11.67 5.30 3.29
N ASP A 123 -11.99 4.40 2.37
CA ASP A 123 -12.83 3.23 2.65
C ASP A 123 -12.22 2.38 3.75
N THR A 124 -10.93 2.07 3.63
CA THR A 124 -10.17 1.30 4.62
C THR A 124 -10.17 1.98 5.99
N TYR A 125 -10.03 3.30 6.06
CA TYR A 125 -10.01 4.01 7.34
C TYR A 125 -11.38 4.04 8.02
N ILE A 126 -12.46 4.17 7.24
CA ILE A 126 -13.81 4.31 7.78
C ILE A 126 -14.45 2.95 8.06
N ASN A 127 -14.35 2.02 7.12
CA ASN A 127 -15.03 0.73 7.17
C ASN A 127 -14.10 -0.39 7.66
N GLY A 128 -12.79 -0.14 7.74
CA GLY A 128 -11.80 -1.18 7.92
C GLY A 128 -11.46 -1.84 6.58
N TRP A 129 -10.36 -2.59 6.57
CA TRP A 129 -10.05 -3.46 5.44
C TRP A 129 -10.96 -4.70 5.51
N GLU A 130 -11.83 -4.88 4.52
CA GLU A 130 -12.47 -6.18 4.23
C GLU A 130 -11.61 -6.88 3.18
N GLY A 131 -10.84 -7.90 3.57
CA GLY A 131 -10.00 -8.63 2.64
C GLY A 131 -10.80 -9.48 1.64
N THR A 132 -10.12 -10.11 0.69
CA THR A 132 -10.77 -10.98 -0.29
C THR A 132 -10.98 -12.36 0.32
N PRO A 133 -12.23 -12.85 0.50
CA PRO A 133 -12.46 -14.17 1.09
C PRO A 133 -11.76 -15.27 0.29
N ILE A 134 -11.14 -16.21 0.99
CA ILE A 134 -10.43 -17.32 0.33
C ILE A 134 -11.42 -18.16 -0.50
N ASP A 135 -11.07 -18.40 -1.76
CA ASP A 135 -11.77 -19.31 -2.65
C ASP A 135 -10.78 -20.15 -3.47
N ASP A 136 -11.32 -21.09 -4.27
CA ASP A 136 -10.48 -22.02 -5.04
C ASP A 136 -9.61 -21.30 -6.09
N ASP A 137 -10.05 -20.15 -6.62
CA ASP A 137 -9.34 -19.43 -7.68
C ASP A 137 -8.19 -18.62 -7.08
N ASN A 138 -8.44 -17.84 -6.02
CA ASN A 138 -7.40 -17.03 -5.38
C ASN A 138 -6.38 -17.87 -4.59
N LEU A 139 -6.80 -19.00 -4.01
CA LEU A 139 -5.88 -19.94 -3.39
C LEU A 139 -4.94 -20.56 -4.43
N GLN A 140 -5.43 -20.86 -5.64
CA GLN A 140 -4.58 -21.39 -6.70
C GLN A 140 -3.52 -20.38 -7.15
N GLU A 141 -3.85 -19.08 -7.17
CA GLU A 141 -2.88 -18.02 -7.48
C GLU A 141 -1.74 -17.96 -6.45
N VAL A 142 -2.06 -18.04 -5.15
CA VAL A 142 -1.05 -18.10 -4.07
C VAL A 142 -0.18 -19.37 -4.20
N LEU A 143 -0.78 -20.53 -4.47
CA LEU A 143 -0.03 -21.77 -4.68
C LEU A 143 0.94 -21.65 -5.86
N ASP A 144 0.50 -21.05 -6.97
CA ASP A 144 1.33 -20.86 -8.15
C ASP A 144 2.45 -19.85 -7.89
N TYR A 145 2.18 -18.77 -7.16
CA TYR A 145 3.15 -17.72 -6.83
C TYR A 145 4.30 -18.23 -5.94
N TYR A 146 3.98 -18.97 -4.87
CA TYR A 146 4.97 -19.57 -3.97
C TYR A 146 5.47 -20.96 -4.40
N GLU A 147 5.08 -21.41 -5.60
CA GLU A 147 5.46 -22.69 -6.18
C GLU A 147 5.09 -23.93 -5.33
N PHE A 148 3.97 -23.88 -4.60
CA PHE A 148 3.44 -25.05 -3.88
C PHE A 148 2.80 -26.04 -4.86
N GLU A 149 3.15 -27.33 -4.74
CA GLU A 149 2.61 -28.37 -5.63
C GLU A 149 1.09 -28.63 -5.44
N SER A 150 0.52 -28.21 -4.30
CA SER A 150 -0.90 -28.41 -3.94
C SER A 150 -1.27 -27.66 -2.66
N ALA A 151 -2.57 -27.47 -2.42
CA ALA A 151 -3.09 -26.97 -1.14
C ALA A 151 -2.65 -27.84 0.05
N GLU A 152 -2.54 -29.16 -0.12
CA GLU A 152 -2.02 -30.03 0.93
C GLU A 152 -0.53 -29.78 1.25
N ALA A 153 0.26 -29.31 0.27
CA ALA A 153 1.65 -28.95 0.49
C ALA A 153 1.76 -27.63 1.26
N LEU A 154 0.94 -26.63 0.92
CA LEU A 154 0.82 -25.39 1.69
C LEU A 154 0.33 -25.66 3.11
N GLU A 155 -0.71 -26.48 3.28
CA GLU A 155 -1.22 -26.87 4.59
C GLU A 155 -0.13 -27.54 5.44
N ALA A 156 0.69 -28.41 4.84
CA ALA A 156 1.81 -29.03 5.54
C ALA A 156 2.86 -27.99 5.98
N PHE A 157 3.16 -27.00 5.13
CA PHE A 157 4.08 -25.90 5.43
C PHE A 157 3.60 -25.04 6.61
N LEU A 158 2.34 -24.59 6.60
CA LEU A 158 1.77 -23.80 7.70
C LEU A 158 1.71 -24.60 9.01
N ASN A 159 1.39 -25.89 8.93
CA ASN A 159 1.36 -26.76 10.11
C ASN A 159 2.72 -26.91 10.80
N GLU A 160 3.85 -26.69 10.09
CA GLU A 160 5.18 -26.65 10.71
C GLU A 160 5.35 -25.44 11.64
N GLN A 161 4.62 -24.35 11.37
CA GLN A 161 4.56 -23.14 12.20
C GLN A 161 3.40 -23.14 13.20
N GLY A 162 2.56 -24.18 13.16
CA GLY A 162 1.42 -24.34 14.06
C GLY A 162 0.13 -23.66 13.59
N GLU A 163 0.05 -23.36 12.30
CA GLU A 163 -1.07 -22.69 11.64
C GLU A 163 -1.70 -23.61 10.57
N SER A 164 -2.86 -23.22 10.05
CA SER A 164 -3.62 -23.93 9.02
C SER A 164 -4.19 -22.93 8.01
N ILE A 165 -4.48 -23.37 6.78
CA ILE A 165 -5.20 -22.54 5.80
C ILE A 165 -6.55 -22.07 6.39
N ASP A 166 -7.20 -22.93 7.19
CA ASP A 166 -8.49 -22.64 7.83
C ASP A 166 -8.41 -21.55 8.93
N ASP A 167 -7.19 -21.13 9.34
CA ASP A 167 -7.01 -20.05 10.32
C ASP A 167 -7.18 -18.64 9.69
N TYR A 168 -7.29 -18.55 8.37
CA TYR A 168 -7.40 -17.32 7.61
C TYR A 168 -8.78 -17.18 6.95
N GLU A 169 -9.35 -15.98 7.04
CA GLU A 169 -10.61 -15.65 6.34
C GLU A 169 -10.33 -15.05 4.97
N PHE A 170 -9.26 -14.26 4.86
CA PHE A 170 -8.89 -13.51 3.66
C PHE A 170 -7.57 -14.01 3.05
N ILE A 171 -7.50 -14.01 1.72
CA ILE A 171 -6.35 -14.55 0.98
C ILE A 171 -5.09 -13.72 1.22
N GLU A 172 -5.20 -12.42 1.44
CA GLU A 172 -4.06 -11.55 1.66
C GLU A 172 -3.43 -11.76 3.05
N ASP A 173 -4.22 -12.17 4.06
CA ASP A 173 -3.67 -12.57 5.36
C ASP A 173 -2.85 -13.86 5.23
N LEU A 174 -3.34 -14.80 4.42
CA LEU A 174 -2.66 -16.06 4.11
C LEU A 174 -1.39 -15.81 3.27
N ASP A 175 -1.46 -14.98 2.25
CA ASP A 175 -0.33 -14.57 1.41
C ASP A 175 0.78 -13.92 2.27
N PHE A 176 0.40 -12.98 3.12
CA PHE A 176 1.32 -12.28 4.02
C PHE A 176 2.05 -13.23 4.97
N ILE A 177 1.36 -14.18 5.59
CA ILE A 177 2.01 -15.10 6.53
C ILE A 177 2.94 -16.08 5.82
N ILE A 178 2.56 -16.51 4.60
CA ILE A 178 3.43 -17.34 3.76
C ILE A 178 4.70 -16.58 3.42
N ASP A 179 4.61 -15.30 3.05
CA ASP A 179 5.78 -14.46 2.79
C ASP A 179 6.72 -14.37 4.00
N ILE A 180 6.16 -14.11 5.19
CA ILE A 180 6.92 -14.06 6.46
C ILE A 180 7.68 -15.37 6.70
N TYR A 181 7.05 -16.52 6.48
CA TYR A 181 7.68 -17.81 6.72
C TYR A 181 8.59 -18.29 5.59
N SER A 182 8.37 -17.80 4.38
CA SER A 182 9.18 -18.12 3.19
C SER A 182 10.45 -17.28 3.11
N THR A 183 10.46 -16.12 3.76
CA THR A 183 11.65 -15.27 3.87
C THR A 183 12.55 -15.75 5.02
N GLU A 184 13.72 -16.30 4.69
CA GLU A 184 14.77 -16.64 5.68
C GLU A 184 15.34 -15.40 6.41
N ASP A 185 14.94 -14.18 6.02
CA ASP A 185 15.51 -12.90 6.52
C ASP A 185 14.95 -12.45 7.89
N PHE A 186 14.03 -13.19 8.51
CA PHE A 186 13.63 -12.94 9.90
C PHE A 186 14.68 -13.35 10.95
N GLU A 187 15.88 -13.82 10.54
CA GLU A 187 17.02 -14.03 11.44
C GLU A 187 17.76 -12.72 11.84
N TYR A 188 17.37 -11.54 11.36
CA TYR A 188 18.12 -10.29 11.62
C TYR A 188 17.71 -9.48 12.86
N TYR A 189 16.64 -9.87 13.58
CA TYR A 189 16.14 -9.08 14.72
C TYR A 189 16.38 -9.68 16.11
N ASP A 190 16.99 -10.87 16.22
CA ASP A 190 17.18 -11.53 17.54
C ASP A 190 18.56 -11.27 18.18
N ASP A 191 19.57 -10.84 17.41
CA ASP A 191 20.95 -10.71 17.93
C ASP A 191 21.41 -9.26 18.26
N ASP A 192 20.65 -8.21 17.90
CA ASP A 192 21.04 -6.79 18.12
C ASP A 192 20.11 -5.99 19.06
N MET A 193 19.20 -6.66 19.80
CA MET A 193 18.34 -6.04 20.82
C MET A 193 19.01 -5.82 22.18
N ASP A 194 20.34 -5.97 22.28
CA ASP A 194 21.13 -5.65 23.49
C ASP A 194 21.72 -4.21 23.48
N PHE A 195 21.43 -3.37 22.47
CA PHE A 195 22.10 -2.05 22.33
C PHE A 195 21.28 -0.82 22.74
N TYR A 196 20.03 -0.94 23.21
CA TYR A 196 19.19 0.24 23.51
C TYR A 196 18.57 0.31 24.91
N GLU A 197 19.05 -0.45 25.91
CA GLU A 197 18.59 -0.25 27.29
C GLU A 197 19.25 0.96 28.00
N ASP A 198 20.47 1.35 27.63
CA ASP A 198 21.21 2.39 28.39
C ASP A 198 20.85 3.84 27.98
N ASP A 199 20.45 4.10 26.74
CA ASP A 199 20.31 5.47 26.22
C ASP A 199 18.92 6.10 26.47
N PHE A 200 17.92 5.30 26.85
CA PHE A 200 16.58 5.80 27.18
C PHE A 200 16.49 6.45 28.57
N SER A 201 17.49 6.22 29.44
CA SER A 201 17.54 6.74 30.80
C SER A 201 18.00 8.21 30.90
N GLU A 202 18.78 8.70 29.92
CA GLU A 202 19.25 10.09 29.92
C GLU A 202 18.18 11.08 29.45
N LEU A 203 17.28 10.66 28.56
CA LEU A 203 16.23 11.53 27.99
C LEU A 203 15.15 11.92 29.01
N TYR A 204 14.88 11.07 30.00
CA TYR A 204 13.94 11.36 31.09
C TYR A 204 14.51 12.33 32.14
N SER A 205 15.84 12.50 32.19
CA SER A 205 16.49 13.42 33.14
C SER A 205 16.56 14.86 32.64
N PHE A 206 16.34 15.10 31.35
CA PHE A 206 16.40 16.43 30.73
C PHE A 206 15.07 17.21 30.81
N SER A 207 13.94 16.51 31.01
CA SER A 207 12.59 17.12 31.07
C SER A 207 12.20 17.70 32.44
N THR A 208 12.88 17.32 33.53
CA THR A 208 12.61 17.86 34.87
C THR A 208 13.79 18.66 35.42
N GLY A 209 14.07 19.81 34.80
CA GLY A 209 15.24 20.64 35.13
C GLY A 209 15.08 22.15 34.88
N SER A 210 14.32 22.83 35.75
CA SER A 210 14.41 24.26 36.08
C SER A 210 13.43 25.27 35.43
N THR A 211 12.45 25.64 36.28
CA THR A 211 12.03 27.00 36.66
C THR A 211 11.66 28.01 35.57
N PHE A 212 10.35 28.19 35.35
CA PHE A 212 9.72 29.51 35.43
C PHE A 212 8.33 29.37 36.06
N ALA A 213 8.28 29.58 37.37
CA ALA A 213 7.10 30.15 38.01
C ALA A 213 7.11 31.64 37.68
N ASP A 214 6.10 32.13 36.97
CA ASP A 214 5.42 33.41 37.19
C ASP A 214 4.61 33.80 35.95
N SER A 215 3.31 33.53 35.99
CA SER A 215 2.22 34.45 35.61
C SER A 215 0.94 33.63 35.38
N LEU A 216 0.04 33.68 36.37
CA LEU A 216 -1.25 34.36 36.25
C LEU A 216 -2.19 33.67 35.24
N ILE A 217 -3.07 32.80 35.75
CA ILE A 217 -4.48 33.14 36.08
C ILE A 217 -5.31 33.27 34.80
N VAL A 218 -6.30 32.38 34.62
CA VAL A 218 -7.75 32.68 34.47
C VAL A 218 -8.51 31.44 33.92
N LEU A 219 -9.48 30.98 34.73
CA LEU A 219 -10.74 30.24 34.42
C LEU A 219 -10.74 28.73 34.05
N ALA A 220 -10.88 27.92 35.12
CA ALA A 220 -11.79 26.79 35.36
C ALA A 220 -12.40 25.97 34.19
N PRO A 221 -12.30 24.62 34.22
CA PRO A 221 -13.34 23.74 33.70
C PRO A 221 -14.34 23.40 34.82
N LEU A 222 -15.55 23.94 34.69
CA LEU A 222 -16.76 23.31 35.20
C LEU A 222 -17.04 22.08 34.31
N ILE A 223 -17.58 21.03 34.93
CA ILE A 223 -18.08 19.78 34.34
C ILE A 223 -17.10 18.60 34.45
N PHE A 224 -17.07 17.99 35.64
CA PHE A 224 -17.07 16.53 35.75
C PHE A 224 -17.78 16.15 37.06
N GLU A 225 -19.10 16.33 37.06
CA GLU A 225 -19.98 15.71 38.04
C GLU A 225 -20.84 14.71 37.28
N ILE A 226 -21.10 13.57 37.93
CA ILE A 226 -21.92 12.43 37.47
C ILE A 226 -21.12 11.40 36.65
N LEU A 227 -20.47 10.46 37.36
CA LEU A 227 -20.75 9.01 37.24
C LEU A 227 -19.82 8.20 38.19
N PHE A 228 -19.86 8.48 39.50
CA PHE A 228 -19.46 7.49 40.50
C PHE A 228 -20.30 7.67 41.77
N PHE A 229 -21.57 7.28 41.66
CA PHE A 229 -22.38 6.87 42.81
C PHE A 229 -23.41 5.85 42.33
N ASN A 230 -23.13 4.57 42.53
CA ASN A 230 -24.02 3.71 43.31
C ASN A 230 -23.34 2.38 43.65
N ASN A 231 -23.55 1.98 44.91
CA ASN A 231 -23.31 0.66 45.49
C ASN A 231 -23.95 -0.46 44.68
#